data_AF-A0A351Q4E6-F1
#
_entry.id   AF-A0A351Q4E6-F1
#
_cell.length_a   1.000
_cell.length_b   1.000
_cell.length_c   1.000
_cell.angle_alpha   90.00
_cell.angle_beta   90.00
_cell.angle_gamma   90.00
#
_symmetry.space_group_name_H-M   'P 1'
#
loop_
_entity.id
_entity.type
_entity.pdbx_description
1 polymer ?
#
loop_
_entity_poly.entity_id
_entity_poly.type
_entity_poly.pdbx_seq_one_letter_code
_entity_poly.pdbx_strand_id
1 'polypeptide(L)'
;VTEEQSEIMTVESVTAGLLTLCDNDAPNRSILCAGAGGYARTHIYETDGIYLPPEAQTAENVRAHMDAIDNPEGEQVLIGGFQQTNKFVAKAAAYREEQK
;
A
#
# COMPACT_ATOMS: atom_id res chain seq x y z
N VAL A 1 -1.86 -11.94 -27.62
CA VAL A 1 -2.70 -13.04 -27.14
C VAL A 1 -2.82 -14.02 -28.27
N THR A 2 -2.31 -15.24 -28.10
CA THR A 2 -2.48 -16.35 -29.04
C THR A 2 -3.87 -16.98 -28.87
N GLU A 3 -4.25 -17.87 -29.78
CA GLU A 3 -5.50 -18.63 -29.68
C GLU A 3 -5.53 -19.48 -28.39
N GLU A 4 -4.47 -20.24 -28.13
CA GLU A 4 -4.26 -21.00 -26.89
C GLU A 4 -4.32 -20.13 -25.62
N GLN A 5 -3.77 -18.90 -25.66
CA GLN A 5 -3.88 -17.96 -24.53
C GLN A 5 -5.32 -17.44 -24.34
N SER A 6 -6.10 -17.32 -25.41
CA SER A 6 -7.50 -16.89 -25.32
C SER A 6 -8.37 -17.99 -24.72
N GLU A 7 -8.07 -19.27 -25.01
CA GLU A 7 -8.81 -20.43 -24.50
C GLU A 7 -8.78 -20.52 -22.96
N ILE A 8 -7.69 -20.10 -22.33
CA ILE A 8 -7.57 -20.11 -20.86
C ILE A 8 -8.17 -18.87 -20.19
N MET A 9 -8.48 -17.80 -20.94
CA MET A 9 -9.06 -16.56 -20.41
C MET A 9 -10.59 -16.67 -20.23
N THR A 10 -11.02 -17.66 -19.45
CA THR A 10 -12.44 -17.98 -19.26
C THR A 10 -13.10 -17.08 -18.22
N VAL A 11 -14.41 -16.84 -18.36
CA VAL A 11 -15.20 -16.09 -17.39
C VAL A 11 -15.33 -16.85 -16.07
N GLU A 12 -15.45 -18.16 -16.14
CA GLU A 12 -15.56 -19.07 -14.99
C GLU A 12 -14.36 -18.93 -14.06
N SER A 13 -13.16 -18.76 -14.63
CA SER A 13 -11.94 -18.59 -13.85
C SER A 13 -11.97 -17.33 -12.97
N VAL A 14 -12.55 -16.24 -13.46
CA VAL A 14 -12.73 -14.99 -12.70
C VAL A 14 -13.91 -15.10 -11.75
N THR A 15 -15.02 -15.71 -12.18
CA THR A 15 -16.22 -15.91 -11.35
C THR A 15 -15.90 -16.70 -10.08
N ALA A 16 -15.01 -17.68 -10.13
CA ALA A 16 -14.56 -18.40 -8.94
C ALA A 16 -13.98 -17.45 -7.87
N GLY A 17 -13.10 -16.51 -8.26
CA GLY A 17 -12.56 -15.49 -7.35
C GLY A 17 -13.62 -14.49 -6.87
N LEU A 18 -14.55 -14.09 -7.74
CA LEU A 18 -15.68 -13.22 -7.37
C LEU A 18 -16.54 -13.85 -6.27
N LEU A 19 -16.91 -15.12 -6.41
CA LEU A 19 -17.78 -15.80 -5.44
C LEU A 19 -17.12 -15.86 -4.04
N THR A 20 -15.81 -16.04 -3.97
CA THR A 20 -15.04 -15.98 -2.70
C THR A 20 -15.14 -14.61 -1.99
N LEU A 21 -15.44 -13.53 -2.71
CA LEU A 21 -15.65 -12.21 -2.12
C LEU A 21 -17.10 -11.95 -1.69
N CYS A 22 -18.02 -12.88 -1.96
CA CYS A 22 -19.45 -12.72 -1.72
C CYS A 22 -20.04 -13.71 -0.70
N ASP A 23 -19.25 -14.64 -0.18
CA ASP A 23 -19.69 -15.59 0.85
C ASP A 23 -19.42 -15.05 2.28
N ASN A 24 -19.88 -15.80 3.29
CA ASN A 24 -19.75 -15.40 4.70
C ASN A 24 -18.31 -15.44 5.23
N ASP A 25 -17.43 -16.20 4.57
CA ASP A 25 -16.02 -16.34 4.94
C ASP A 25 -15.13 -15.36 4.14
N ALA A 26 -15.75 -14.47 3.36
CA ALA A 26 -15.05 -13.51 2.51
C ALA A 26 -14.07 -12.64 3.32
N PRO A 27 -12.82 -12.52 2.86
CA PRO A 27 -11.80 -11.79 3.60
C PRO A 27 -12.04 -10.28 3.52
N ASN A 28 -12.04 -9.61 4.68
CA ASN A 28 -12.12 -8.15 4.74
C ASN A 28 -10.83 -7.50 4.23
N ARG A 29 -10.95 -6.25 3.72
CA ARG A 29 -9.82 -5.41 3.28
C ARG A 29 -8.89 -6.09 2.28
N SER A 30 -9.46 -6.91 1.41
CA SER A 30 -8.72 -7.68 0.43
C SER A 30 -9.03 -7.20 -0.97
N ILE A 31 -7.99 -7.01 -1.77
CA ILE A 31 -8.10 -6.73 -3.20
C ILE A 31 -7.65 -8.02 -3.89
N LEU A 32 -8.60 -8.85 -4.30
CA LEU A 32 -8.32 -10.09 -5.02
C LEU A 32 -8.18 -9.80 -6.51
N CYS A 33 -7.04 -10.14 -7.07
CA CYS A 33 -6.79 -10.17 -8.51
C CYS A 33 -7.07 -11.57 -9.03
N ALA A 34 -7.80 -11.67 -10.14
CA ALA A 34 -8.15 -12.95 -10.76
C ALA A 34 -8.07 -12.86 -12.29
N GLY A 35 -7.55 -13.90 -12.95
CA GLY A 35 -7.52 -13.99 -14.40
C GLY A 35 -6.90 -15.29 -14.90
N ALA A 36 -7.51 -15.91 -15.91
CA ALA A 36 -7.05 -17.17 -16.52
C ALA A 36 -6.73 -18.30 -15.51
N GLY A 37 -7.47 -18.34 -14.40
CA GLY A 37 -7.28 -19.31 -13.31
C GLY A 37 -6.17 -18.96 -12.30
N GLY A 38 -5.48 -17.84 -12.49
CA GLY A 38 -4.56 -17.28 -11.52
C GLY A 38 -5.26 -16.37 -10.51
N TYR A 39 -4.81 -16.41 -9.25
CA TYR A 39 -5.31 -15.58 -8.17
C TYR A 39 -4.15 -14.99 -7.36
N ALA A 40 -4.23 -13.69 -7.06
CA ALA A 40 -3.25 -12.99 -6.25
C ALA A 40 -3.94 -11.93 -5.39
N ARG A 41 -3.28 -11.45 -4.34
CA ARG A 41 -3.77 -10.32 -3.55
C ARG A 41 -2.91 -9.10 -3.81
N THR A 42 -3.56 -7.97 -4.09
CA THR A 42 -2.90 -6.66 -4.07
C THR A 42 -2.90 -6.12 -2.65
N HIS A 43 -1.74 -5.62 -2.25
CA HIS A 43 -1.54 -4.92 -0.99
C HIS A 43 -1.19 -3.46 -1.26
N ILE A 44 -1.66 -2.57 -0.38
CA ILE A 44 -1.28 -1.16 -0.38
C ILE A 44 -0.35 -0.96 0.81
N TYR A 45 0.85 -0.45 0.53
CA TYR A 45 1.88 -0.16 1.51
C TYR A 45 2.10 1.35 1.59
N GLU A 46 2.56 1.82 2.74
CA GLU A 46 3.06 3.17 2.91
C GLU A 46 4.54 3.09 3.27
N THR A 47 5.37 3.88 2.58
CA THR A 47 6.80 4.02 2.88
C THR A 47 6.99 4.59 4.29
N ASP A 48 8.19 4.45 4.85
CA ASP A 48 8.48 5.06 6.15
C ASP A 48 8.36 6.59 6.07
N GLY A 49 8.88 7.18 5.01
CA GLY A 49 8.81 8.62 4.72
C GLY A 49 9.66 9.45 5.67
N ILE A 50 9.49 10.77 5.60
CA ILE A 50 10.36 11.74 6.29
C ILE A 50 9.59 12.57 7.32
N TYR A 51 10.35 13.29 8.14
CA TYR A 51 9.85 14.43 8.90
C TYR A 51 10.67 15.67 8.54
N LEU A 52 9.98 16.79 8.29
CA LEU A 52 10.60 18.10 8.12
C LEU A 52 10.21 18.98 9.32
N PRO A 53 11.15 19.68 9.96
CA PRO A 53 10.81 20.63 11.01
C PRO A 53 10.02 21.82 10.43
N PRO A 54 9.25 22.56 11.26
CA PRO A 54 8.31 23.57 10.79
C PRO A 54 8.90 24.60 9.82
N GLU A 55 10.13 25.06 10.06
CA GLU A 55 10.85 26.02 9.23
C GLU A 55 11.24 25.48 7.84
N ALA A 56 11.26 24.16 7.68
CA ALA A 56 11.61 23.47 6.44
C ALA A 56 10.40 22.92 5.68
N GLN A 57 9.17 23.06 6.19
CA GLN A 57 7.94 22.54 5.57
C GLN A 57 7.47 23.39 4.38
N THR A 58 8.29 23.46 3.32
CA THR A 58 7.96 24.09 2.05
C THR A 58 7.78 23.04 0.95
N ALA A 59 7.05 23.39 -0.11
CA ALA A 59 6.84 22.48 -1.24
C ALA A 59 8.16 22.11 -1.94
N GLU A 60 9.10 23.05 -2.00
CA GLU A 60 10.44 22.87 -2.56
C GLU A 60 11.24 21.87 -1.74
N ASN A 61 11.20 21.96 -0.41
CA ASN A 61 11.91 21.04 0.46
C ASN A 61 11.29 19.64 0.46
N VAL A 62 9.96 19.52 0.41
CA VAL A 62 9.31 18.22 0.21
C VAL A 62 9.75 17.61 -1.12
N ARG A 63 9.74 18.40 -2.20
CA ARG A 63 10.19 17.95 -3.53
C ARG A 63 11.65 17.51 -3.52
N ALA A 64 12.51 18.24 -2.82
CA ALA A 64 13.94 17.93 -2.70
C ALA A 64 14.21 16.59 -1.98
N HIS A 65 13.24 16.08 -1.20
CA HIS A 65 13.35 14.82 -0.47
C HIS A 65 12.45 13.71 -1.04
N MET A 66 11.96 13.84 -2.29
CA MET A 66 11.08 12.82 -2.87
C MET A 66 11.72 11.44 -2.93
N ASP A 67 13.02 11.33 -3.22
CA ASP A 67 13.71 10.03 -3.23
C ASP A 67 13.62 9.30 -1.87
N ALA A 68 13.64 10.04 -0.75
CA ALA A 68 13.49 9.47 0.59
C ALA A 68 12.03 9.15 0.93
N ILE A 69 11.08 9.92 0.38
CA ILE A 69 9.64 9.67 0.52
C ILE A 69 9.24 8.42 -0.27
N ASP A 70 9.85 8.19 -1.44
CA ASP A 70 9.57 7.07 -2.35
C ASP A 70 10.38 5.81 -2.00
N ASN A 71 11.26 5.85 -1.00
CA ASN A 71 12.06 4.70 -0.61
C ASN A 71 11.17 3.56 -0.07
N PRO A 72 11.13 2.38 -0.73
CA PRO A 72 10.30 1.27 -0.28
C PRO A 72 10.88 0.53 0.93
N GLU A 73 12.13 0.83 1.32
CA GLU A 73 12.74 0.19 2.48
C GLU A 73 11.93 0.48 3.75
N GLY A 74 11.48 -0.58 4.41
CA GLY A 74 10.67 -0.47 5.62
C GLY A 74 9.20 -0.13 5.41
N GLU A 75 8.68 -0.17 4.17
CA GLU A 75 7.25 0.05 3.91
C GLU A 75 6.36 -0.93 4.67
N GLN A 76 5.17 -0.46 5.07
CA GLN A 76 4.24 -1.26 5.88
C GLN A 76 2.81 -1.17 5.36
N VAL A 77 2.07 -2.27 5.50
CA VAL A 77 0.62 -2.26 5.31
C VAL A 77 -0.02 -1.59 6.53
N LEU A 78 -0.60 -0.41 6.33
CA LEU A 78 -1.36 0.27 7.38
C LEU A 78 -2.80 -0.27 7.42
N ILE A 79 -3.13 -0.94 8.52
CA ILE A 79 -4.44 -1.52 8.80
C ILE A 79 -5.36 -0.48 9.48
N GLY A 80 -4.82 0.44 10.28
CA GLY A 80 -5.63 1.45 10.98
C GLY A 80 -5.25 2.87 10.58
N GLY A 81 -6.22 3.78 10.48
CA GLY A 81 -5.94 5.20 10.23
C GLY A 81 -5.02 5.82 11.29
N PHE A 82 -5.13 5.36 12.55
CA PHE A 82 -4.27 5.79 13.66
C PHE A 82 -2.80 5.39 13.46
N GLN A 83 -2.48 4.37 12.67
CA GLN A 83 -1.10 3.94 12.47
C GLN A 83 -0.29 4.99 11.71
N GLN A 84 -0.89 5.62 10.70
CA GLN A 84 -0.27 6.74 9.98
C GLN A 84 -0.04 7.93 10.93
N THR A 85 -1.06 8.29 11.73
CA THR A 85 -0.94 9.36 12.74
C THR A 85 0.20 9.07 13.72
N ASN A 86 0.25 7.85 14.28
CA ASN A 86 1.29 7.45 15.23
C ASN A 86 2.68 7.51 14.61
N LYS A 87 2.84 7.05 13.36
CA LYS A 87 4.12 7.10 12.63
C LYS A 87 4.65 8.52 12.54
N PHE A 88 3.85 9.46 12.06
CA PHE A 88 4.29 10.85 11.89
C PHE A 88 4.49 11.58 13.22
N VAL A 89 3.64 11.32 14.22
CA VAL A 89 3.84 11.85 15.59
C VAL A 89 5.14 11.34 16.19
N ALA A 90 5.47 10.06 16.02
CA ALA A 90 6.72 9.48 16.52
C ALA A 90 7.95 10.12 15.88
N LYS A 91 7.95 10.34 14.55
CA LYS A 91 9.05 11.04 13.86
C LYS A 91 9.22 12.48 14.36
N ALA A 92 8.10 13.20 14.54
CA ALA A 92 8.13 14.56 15.08
C ALA A 92 8.65 14.60 16.52
N ALA A 93 8.27 13.63 17.36
CA ALA A 93 8.74 13.52 18.73
C ALA A 93 10.25 13.21 18.79
N ALA A 94 10.73 12.26 17.97
CA ALA A 94 12.15 11.91 17.89
C ALA A 94 13.00 13.12 17.52
N TYR A 95 12.60 13.90 16.50
CA TYR A 95 13.30 15.14 16.15
C TYR A 95 13.38 16.10 17.34
N ARG A 96 12.28 16.29 18.10
CA ARG A 96 12.28 17.17 19.28
C ARG A 96 13.16 16.67 20.42
N GLU A 97 13.40 15.37 20.53
CA GLU A 97 14.31 14.79 21.52
C GLU A 97 15.77 14.98 21.15
N GLU A 98 16.12 14.86 19.86
CA GLU A 98 17.48 15.09 19.34
C GLU A 98 17.94 16.55 19.49
N GLN A 99 17.01 17.51 19.59
CA GLN A 99 17.31 18.92 19.81
C GLN A 99 17.49 19.31 21.30
N LYS A 100 17.38 18.36 22.23
CA LYS A 100 17.60 18.60 23.67
C LYS A 100 19.07 18.43 24.04
#